data_AF-C5DH82-F1
#
_entry.id   AF-C5DH82-F1
#
_cell.length_a   1.000
_cell.length_b   1.000
_cell.length_c   1.000
_cell.angle_alpha   90.00
_cell.angle_beta   90.00
_cell.angle_gamma   90.00
#
_symmetry.space_group_name_H-M   'P 1'
#
loop_
_entity.id
_entity.type
_entity.pdbx_description
1 polymer ?
#
loop_
_entity_poly.entity_id
_entity_poly.type
_entity_poly.pdbx_seq_one_letter_code
_entity_poly.pdbx_strand_id
1 'polypeptide(L)'
;MSLNRQQREKFMASHICHKYNLLHVLPGIGQSQLSGLYLKSFYNGVKRNQLQLPEPLVNGSKFCDSCGVVYIAGVNLDMKVQEAENDGVGAKSLVYTCRNCGKHKHFQISVKIREPTPKPAEAFVAKWPAKKDESKVKKLTGKERAKKRKLDSLSSMLSRKREEEESKKKLSLSLDDFLQK
;
A
#
# COMPACT_ATOMS: atom_id res chain seq x y z
N MET A 1 -24.44 33.07 5.13
CA MET A 1 -23.58 32.98 6.33
C MET A 1 -22.53 31.90 6.08
N SER A 2 -21.33 32.29 5.67
CA SER A 2 -20.22 31.36 5.43
C SER A 2 -19.55 31.02 6.76
N LEU A 3 -19.50 29.73 7.12
CA LEU A 3 -18.80 29.25 8.32
C LEU A 3 -17.28 29.39 8.12
N ASN A 4 -16.57 29.80 9.18
CA ASN A 4 -15.11 29.82 9.18
C ASN A 4 -14.56 28.41 8.92
N ARG A 5 -13.47 28.28 8.16
CA ARG A 5 -12.88 26.99 7.77
C ARG A 5 -12.62 26.09 8.98
N GLN A 6 -12.04 26.62 10.05
CA GLN A 6 -11.78 25.87 11.28
C GLN A 6 -13.06 25.37 11.96
N GLN A 7 -14.11 26.18 11.94
CA GLN A 7 -15.42 25.80 12.48
C GLN A 7 -16.06 24.70 11.63
N ARG A 8 -15.90 24.77 10.30
CA ARG A 8 -16.37 23.74 9.37
C ARG A 8 -15.66 22.41 9.58
N GLU A 9 -14.34 22.41 9.78
CA GLU A 9 -13.55 21.21 10.05
C GLU A 9 -13.95 20.57 11.40
N LYS A 10 -14.10 21.38 12.46
CA LYS A 10 -14.59 20.91 13.77
C LYS A 10 -16.00 20.32 13.67
N PHE A 11 -16.90 21.02 12.97
CA PHE A 11 -18.27 20.54 12.76
C PHE A 11 -18.28 19.22 11.98
N MET A 12 -17.48 19.11 10.91
CA MET A 12 -17.33 17.89 10.13
C MET A 12 -16.86 16.72 11.00
N ALA A 13 -15.80 16.90 11.79
CA ALA A 13 -15.27 15.88 12.67
C ALA A 13 -16.33 15.42 13.70
N SER A 14 -16.99 16.38 14.37
CA SER A 14 -18.06 16.09 15.34
C SER A 14 -19.24 15.36 14.69
N HIS A 15 -19.64 15.77 13.49
CA HIS A 15 -20.77 15.21 12.78
C HIS A 15 -20.50 13.78 12.29
N ILE A 16 -19.29 13.51 11.76
CA ILE A 16 -18.89 12.16 11.36
C ILE A 16 -18.74 11.26 12.59
N CYS A 17 -18.16 11.75 13.68
CA CYS A 17 -18.05 11.03 14.94
C CYS A 17 -19.44 10.66 15.50
N HIS A 18 -20.37 11.62 15.50
CA HIS A 18 -21.74 11.37 15.94
C HIS A 18 -22.42 10.27 15.12
N LYS A 19 -22.33 10.33 13.78
CA LYS A 19 -22.88 9.28 12.91
C LYS A 19 -22.26 7.91 13.18
N TYR A 20 -20.97 7.87 13.45
CA TYR A 20 -20.27 6.64 13.77
C TYR A 20 -20.70 6.09 15.14
N ASN A 21 -20.89 6.94 16.15
CA ASN A 21 -21.38 6.52 17.46
C ASN A 21 -22.78 5.92 17.37
N LEU A 22 -23.68 6.53 16.58
CA LEU A 22 -25.01 5.97 16.33
C LEU A 22 -24.95 4.53 15.81
N LEU A 23 -24.04 4.24 14.87
CA LEU A 23 -23.86 2.88 14.33
C LEU A 23 -23.51 1.84 15.40
N HIS A 24 -22.79 2.23 16.46
CA HIS A 24 -22.35 1.32 17.51
C HIS A 24 -23.39 1.12 18.61
N VAL A 25 -24.35 2.04 18.75
CA VAL A 25 -25.45 1.92 19.71
C VAL A 25 -26.56 1.01 19.15
N LEU A 26 -26.77 1.02 17.83
CA LEU A 26 -27.86 0.28 17.17
C LEU A 26 -27.92 -1.23 17.49
N PRO A 27 -26.80 -1.98 17.56
CA PRO A 27 -26.84 -3.38 17.96
C PRO A 27 -27.47 -3.62 19.34
N GLY A 28 -27.37 -2.65 20.27
CA GLY A 28 -27.97 -2.76 21.61
C GLY A 28 -29.47 -2.51 21.63
N ILE A 29 -30.03 -1.84 20.62
CA ILE A 29 -31.46 -1.51 20.53
C ILE A 29 -32.25 -2.66 19.86
N GLY A 30 -31.56 -3.60 19.19
CA GLY A 30 -32.19 -4.74 18.51
C GLY A 30 -32.89 -4.40 17.19
N GLN A 31 -32.83 -3.15 16.73
CA GLN A 31 -33.44 -2.71 15.47
C GLN A 31 -32.44 -2.74 14.31
N SER A 32 -32.27 -3.92 13.70
CA SER A 32 -31.33 -4.11 12.58
C SER A 32 -31.76 -3.49 11.25
N GLN A 33 -32.98 -2.95 11.14
CA GLN A 33 -33.46 -2.28 9.92
C GLN A 33 -32.82 -0.90 9.76
N LEU A 34 -32.55 -0.24 10.90
CA LEU A 34 -31.96 1.09 10.93
C LEU A 34 -30.46 1.08 10.60
N SER A 35 -29.75 -0.01 10.90
CA SER A 35 -28.29 -0.08 10.69
C SER A 35 -27.89 0.17 9.24
N GLY A 36 -28.64 -0.35 8.26
CA GLY A 36 -28.38 -0.08 6.85
C GLY A 36 -28.55 1.40 6.47
N LEU A 37 -29.57 2.06 7.02
CA LEU A 37 -29.85 3.47 6.76
C LEU A 37 -28.78 4.39 7.35
N TYR A 38 -28.41 4.16 8.61
CA TYR A 38 -27.35 4.93 9.27
C TYR A 38 -25.99 4.68 8.63
N LEU A 39 -25.71 3.44 8.20
CA LEU A 39 -24.43 3.10 7.55
C LEU A 39 -24.31 3.81 6.20
N LYS A 40 -25.39 3.80 5.42
CA LYS A 40 -25.49 4.57 4.17
C LYS A 40 -25.32 6.08 4.42
N SER A 41 -25.94 6.62 5.46
CA SER A 41 -25.78 8.03 5.85
C SER A 41 -24.35 8.39 6.27
N PHE A 42 -23.65 7.48 6.95
CA PHE A 42 -22.24 7.60 7.31
C PHE A 42 -21.36 7.63 6.05
N TYR A 43 -21.44 6.62 5.18
CA TYR A 43 -20.64 6.57 3.95
C TYR A 43 -20.92 7.74 3.02
N ASN A 44 -22.18 8.18 2.90
CA ASN A 44 -22.53 9.37 2.13
C ASN A 44 -21.89 10.64 2.72
N GLY A 45 -21.82 10.75 4.05
CA GLY A 45 -21.14 11.86 4.73
C GLY A 45 -19.64 11.87 4.47
N VAL A 46 -19.01 10.71 4.59
CA VAL A 46 -17.58 10.51 4.29
C VAL A 46 -17.27 10.85 2.83
N LYS A 47 -18.07 10.34 1.89
CA LYS A 47 -17.91 10.59 0.44
C LYS A 47 -18.05 12.07 0.09
N ARG A 48 -19.05 12.76 0.64
CA ARG A 48 -19.25 14.21 0.42
C ARG A 48 -18.09 15.06 0.92
N ASN A 49 -17.46 14.63 2.01
CA ASN A 49 -16.33 15.32 2.61
C ASN A 49 -14.97 14.81 2.12
N GLN A 50 -14.95 13.87 1.16
CA GLN A 50 -13.73 13.28 0.58
C GLN A 50 -12.75 12.71 1.63
N LEU A 51 -13.29 12.14 2.70
CA LEU A 51 -12.48 11.56 3.77
C LEU A 51 -12.04 10.13 3.39
N GLN A 52 -10.76 9.83 3.57
CA GLN A 52 -10.25 8.47 3.44
C GLN A 52 -10.55 7.69 4.72
N LEU A 53 -11.21 6.54 4.57
CA LEU A 53 -11.52 5.66 5.70
C LEU A 53 -10.42 4.62 5.91
N PRO A 54 -10.13 4.26 7.18
CA PRO A 54 -9.31 3.11 7.50
C PRO A 54 -9.80 1.82 6.84
N GLU A 55 -8.86 0.98 6.45
CA GLU A 55 -9.06 -0.29 5.77
C GLU A 55 -10.13 -1.21 6.42
N PRO A 56 -10.21 -1.33 7.77
CA PRO A 56 -11.23 -2.17 8.41
C PRO A 56 -12.68 -1.73 8.16
N LEU A 57 -12.89 -0.43 7.91
CA LEU A 57 -14.22 0.10 7.59
C LEU A 57 -14.58 -0.13 6.13
N VAL A 58 -13.59 -0.16 5.24
CA VAL A 58 -13.78 -0.31 3.79
C VAL A 58 -13.90 -1.77 3.39
N ASN A 59 -13.04 -2.64 3.93
CA ASN A 59 -12.99 -4.08 3.60
C ASN A 59 -14.19 -4.85 4.16
N GLY A 60 -15.16 -4.17 4.79
CA GLY A 60 -16.34 -4.72 5.46
C GLY A 60 -16.00 -5.84 6.43
N SER A 61 -14.88 -5.70 7.15
CA SER A 61 -14.54 -6.54 8.30
C SER A 61 -15.29 -6.08 9.55
N LYS A 62 -15.71 -4.81 9.60
CA LYS A 62 -16.46 -4.23 10.72
C LYS A 62 -17.97 -4.22 10.55
N PHE A 63 -18.48 -4.10 9.33
CA PHE A 63 -19.92 -4.03 9.06
C PHE A 63 -20.35 -5.14 8.11
N CYS A 64 -21.58 -5.59 8.25
CA CYS A 64 -22.19 -6.47 7.26
C CYS A 64 -22.58 -5.71 5.99
N ASP A 65 -22.14 -6.20 4.83
CA ASP A 65 -22.42 -5.56 3.54
C ASP A 65 -23.91 -5.56 3.17
N SER A 66 -24.72 -6.40 3.83
CA SER A 66 -26.14 -6.56 3.52
C SER A 66 -27.09 -5.91 4.51
N CYS A 67 -26.93 -6.20 5.81
CA CYS A 67 -27.80 -5.58 6.84
C CYS A 67 -27.19 -4.30 7.44
N GLY A 68 -25.91 -4.02 7.19
CA GLY A 68 -25.22 -2.84 7.74
C GLY A 68 -24.97 -2.89 9.25
N VAL A 69 -25.25 -4.01 9.92
CA VAL A 69 -25.02 -4.20 11.35
C VAL A 69 -23.52 -4.27 11.63
N VAL A 70 -23.10 -3.71 12.76
CA VAL A 70 -21.72 -3.84 13.26
C VAL A 70 -21.46 -5.28 13.68
N TYR A 71 -20.37 -5.84 13.18
CA TYR A 71 -19.91 -7.15 13.63
C TYR A 71 -19.32 -7.07 15.02
N ILE A 72 -19.95 -7.78 15.95
CA ILE A 72 -19.51 -7.96 17.33
C ILE A 72 -19.33 -9.46 17.53
N ALA A 73 -18.09 -9.89 17.74
CA ALA A 73 -17.75 -11.28 17.98
C ALA A 73 -18.51 -11.81 19.20
N GLY A 74 -19.09 -13.00 19.09
CA GLY A 74 -19.88 -13.63 20.15
C GLY A 74 -21.34 -13.17 20.24
N VAL A 75 -21.69 -12.01 19.68
CA VAL A 75 -23.08 -11.50 19.66
C VAL A 75 -23.73 -11.73 18.30
N ASN A 76 -23.26 -11.01 17.27
CA ASN A 76 -23.87 -10.96 15.94
C ASN A 76 -22.99 -11.59 14.84
N LEU A 77 -21.75 -11.96 15.19
CA LEU A 77 -20.76 -12.52 14.29
C LEU A 77 -20.30 -13.89 14.79
N ASP A 78 -20.40 -14.90 13.92
CA ASP A 78 -19.69 -16.17 14.07
C ASP A 78 -18.47 -16.19 13.15
N MET A 79 -17.30 -16.40 13.74
CA MET A 79 -16.02 -16.49 13.03
C MET A 79 -15.56 -17.94 12.99
N LYS A 80 -15.28 -18.46 11.81
CA LYS A 80 -14.70 -19.80 11.63
C LYS A 80 -13.53 -19.74 10.67
N VAL A 81 -12.46 -20.46 10.97
CA VAL A 81 -11.36 -20.67 10.02
C VAL A 81 -11.67 -21.95 9.25
N GLN A 82 -11.80 -21.85 7.94
CA GLN A 82 -11.93 -22.99 7.04
C GLN A 82 -10.58 -23.22 6.35
N GLU A 83 -10.05 -24.42 6.50
CA GLU A 83 -8.86 -24.87 5.80
C GLU A 83 -9.32 -25.63 4.56
N ALA A 84 -9.09 -25.06 3.38
CA ALA A 84 -9.34 -25.74 2.12
C ALA A 84 -8.02 -26.35 1.64
N GLU A 85 -7.95 -27.68 1.64
CA GLU A 85 -6.81 -28.43 1.15
C GLU A 85 -6.95 -28.63 -0.36
N ASN A 86 -6.68 -27.57 -1.12
CA ASN A 86 -6.59 -27.64 -2.58
C ASN A 86 -5.11 -27.74 -2.99
N ASP A 87 -4.76 -28.82 -3.69
CA ASP A 87 -3.50 -28.99 -4.44
C ASP A 87 -2.20 -28.61 -3.69
N GLY A 88 -2.00 -29.16 -2.49
CA GLY A 88 -0.72 -29.08 -1.77
C GLY A 88 -0.32 -27.69 -1.27
N VAL A 89 -1.23 -26.71 -1.34
CA VAL A 89 -1.10 -25.39 -0.72
C VAL A 89 -2.34 -25.21 0.16
N GLY A 90 -2.24 -25.56 1.44
CA GLY A 90 -3.33 -25.38 2.40
C GLY A 90 -3.73 -23.91 2.48
N ALA A 91 -4.82 -23.54 1.80
CA ALA A 91 -5.36 -22.20 1.79
C ALA A 91 -6.27 -22.05 3.01
N LYS A 92 -5.85 -21.24 3.97
CA LYS A 92 -6.68 -20.94 5.14
C LYS A 92 -7.56 -19.75 4.81
N SER A 93 -8.85 -19.85 5.06
CA SER A 93 -9.80 -18.75 4.86
C SER A 93 -10.60 -18.51 6.13
N LEU A 94 -10.76 -17.25 6.50
CA LEU A 94 -11.61 -16.82 7.60
C LEU A 94 -13.00 -16.53 7.07
N VAL A 95 -14.00 -17.18 7.64
CA VAL A 95 -15.40 -17.02 7.27
C VAL A 95 -16.11 -16.29 8.40
N TYR A 96 -16.66 -15.13 8.06
CA TYR A 96 -17.51 -14.32 8.92
C TYR A 96 -18.96 -14.59 8.57
N THR A 97 -19.72 -15.12 9.51
CA THR A 97 -21.16 -15.36 9.35
C THR A 97 -21.94 -14.35 10.17
N CYS A 98 -22.77 -13.55 9.52
CA CYS A 98 -23.69 -12.66 10.21
C CYS A 98 -24.88 -13.44 10.75
N ARG A 99 -25.11 -13.44 12.06
CA ARG A 99 -26.29 -14.09 12.67
C ARG A 99 -27.61 -13.42 12.29
N ASN A 100 -27.59 -12.13 11.98
CA ASN A 100 -28.80 -11.37 11.71
C ASN A 100 -29.36 -11.61 10.29
N CYS A 101 -28.50 -11.85 9.29
CA CYS A 101 -28.94 -12.06 7.90
C CYS A 101 -28.40 -13.34 7.24
N GLY A 102 -27.63 -14.15 7.97
CA GLY A 102 -27.09 -15.44 7.51
C GLY A 102 -26.01 -15.35 6.41
N LYS A 103 -25.56 -14.15 6.03
CA LYS A 103 -24.58 -14.00 4.95
C LYS A 103 -23.15 -14.24 5.43
N HIS A 104 -22.36 -14.85 4.56
CA HIS A 104 -20.97 -15.21 4.80
C HIS A 104 -20.03 -14.26 4.05
N LYS A 105 -18.91 -13.92 4.68
CA LYS A 105 -17.82 -13.18 4.07
C LYS A 105 -16.52 -13.94 4.27
N HIS A 106 -15.80 -14.16 3.19
CA HIS A 106 -14.56 -14.93 3.18
C HIS A 106 -13.37 -13.97 3.10
N PHE A 107 -12.42 -14.10 4.02
CA PHE A 107 -11.14 -13.43 3.99
C PHE A 107 -10.06 -14.49 3.82
N GLN A 108 -9.23 -14.39 2.78
CA GLN A 108 -8.14 -15.34 2.57
C GLN A 108 -7.01 -15.03 3.56
N ILE A 109 -6.70 -15.99 4.44
CA ILE A 109 -5.56 -15.99 5.36
C ILE A 109 -4.47 -16.90 4.78
N SER A 110 -4.05 -16.66 3.54
CA SER A 110 -2.77 -17.17 3.04
C SER A 110 -2.47 -16.64 1.65
N VAL A 111 -1.38 -15.87 1.55
CA VAL A 111 -0.43 -16.09 0.47
C VAL A 111 0.84 -16.52 1.17
N LYS A 112 1.03 -17.83 1.37
CA LYS A 112 2.40 -18.34 1.46
C LYS A 112 2.96 -18.08 0.07
N ILE A 113 3.62 -16.94 -0.12
CA ILE A 113 4.54 -16.76 -1.24
C ILE A 113 5.54 -17.88 -1.01
N ARG A 114 5.41 -18.98 -1.76
CA ARG A 114 6.54 -19.88 -1.93
C ARG A 114 7.62 -18.95 -2.46
N GLU A 115 8.61 -18.62 -1.64
CA GLU A 115 9.87 -18.13 -2.16
C GLU A 115 10.20 -19.06 -3.33
N PRO A 116 10.42 -18.53 -4.54
CA PRO A 116 10.72 -19.38 -5.67
C PRO A 116 11.88 -20.26 -5.23
N THR A 117 11.66 -21.57 -5.20
CA THR A 117 12.72 -22.54 -4.95
C THR A 117 13.88 -22.12 -5.84
N PRO A 118 15.09 -21.90 -5.29
CA PRO A 118 16.21 -21.50 -6.10
C PRO A 118 16.34 -22.57 -7.17
N LYS A 119 16.16 -22.16 -8.44
CA LYS A 119 16.44 -23.05 -9.58
C LYS A 119 17.82 -23.65 -9.31
N PRO A 120 18.02 -24.97 -9.46
CA PRO A 120 19.34 -25.56 -9.27
C PRO A 120 20.29 -24.73 -10.11
N ALA A 121 21.30 -24.14 -9.46
CA ALA A 121 22.21 -23.21 -10.10
C ALA A 121 22.71 -23.88 -11.38
N GLU A 122 22.30 -23.36 -12.54
CA GLU A 122 22.92 -23.74 -13.79
C GLU A 122 24.42 -23.54 -13.56
N ALA A 123 25.20 -24.62 -13.69
CA ALA A 123 26.62 -24.59 -13.44
C ALA A 123 27.19 -23.39 -14.18
N PHE A 124 27.67 -22.40 -13.44
CA PHE A 124 28.22 -21.17 -14.00
C PHE A 124 29.44 -21.57 -14.82
N VAL A 125 29.23 -21.84 -16.10
CA VAL A 125 30.32 -22.00 -17.07
C VAL A 125 30.80 -20.59 -17.34
N ALA A 126 31.80 -20.16 -16.57
CA ALA A 126 32.56 -18.98 -16.88
C ALA A 126 33.14 -19.16 -18.28
N LYS A 127 32.50 -18.59 -19.30
CA LYS A 127 33.15 -18.33 -20.59
C LYS A 127 34.14 -17.20 -20.35
N TRP A 128 35.30 -17.56 -19.80
CA TRP A 128 36.45 -16.68 -19.77
C TRP A 128 36.68 -16.21 -21.21
N PRO A 129 36.74 -14.89 -21.48
CA PRO A 129 37.13 -14.42 -22.80
C PRO A 129 38.49 -15.04 -23.09
N ALA A 130 38.58 -15.78 -24.20
CA ALA A 130 39.83 -16.32 -24.70
C ALA A 130 40.87 -15.19 -24.65
N LYS A 131 42.03 -15.48 -24.04
CA LYS A 131 43.15 -14.54 -23.93
C LYS A 131 43.37 -13.95 -25.32
N LYS A 132 42.90 -12.71 -25.53
CA LYS A 132 43.31 -11.92 -26.68
C LYS A 132 44.80 -11.70 -26.49
N ASP A 133 45.51 -12.09 -27.53
CA ASP A 133 46.95 -12.05 -27.65
C ASP A 133 47.54 -10.79 -27.05
N GLU A 134 48.70 -10.98 -26.42
CA GLU A 134 49.56 -10.00 -25.77
C GLU A 134 49.80 -8.78 -26.67
N SER A 135 48.84 -7.86 -26.69
CA SER A 135 49.00 -6.53 -27.27
C SER A 135 49.54 -5.62 -26.17
N LYS A 136 50.87 -5.62 -26.07
CA LYS A 136 51.73 -4.54 -25.55
C LYS A 136 51.02 -3.61 -24.56
N VAL A 137 51.08 -3.97 -23.27
CA VAL A 137 50.80 -3.05 -22.16
C VAL A 137 51.68 -1.80 -22.33
N LYS A 138 51.12 -0.73 -22.89
CA LYS A 138 51.75 0.60 -22.82
C LYS A 138 51.87 0.93 -21.34
N LYS A 139 53.10 0.94 -20.81
CA LYS A 139 53.40 1.40 -19.46
C LYS A 139 52.98 2.88 -19.36
N LEU A 140 51.75 3.13 -18.92
CA LEU A 140 51.30 4.48 -18.60
C LEU A 140 52.25 5.05 -17.55
N THR A 141 52.79 6.22 -17.83
CA THR A 141 53.76 6.88 -16.96
C THR A 141 53.12 7.18 -15.60
N GLY A 142 53.91 7.16 -14.52
CA GLY A 142 53.40 7.31 -13.14
C GLY A 142 52.52 8.56 -12.94
N LYS A 143 52.72 9.60 -13.77
CA LYS A 143 51.94 10.83 -13.79
C LYS A 143 50.49 10.63 -14.23
N GLU A 144 50.23 9.75 -15.20
CA GLU A 144 48.87 9.41 -15.65
C GLU A 144 48.15 8.52 -14.65
N ARG A 145 48.88 7.61 -14.01
CA ARG A 145 48.34 6.74 -12.95
C ARG A 145 47.95 7.55 -11.72
N ALA A 146 48.73 8.58 -11.36
CA ALA A 146 48.40 9.52 -10.28
C ALA A 146 47.19 10.39 -10.62
N LYS A 147 47.05 10.84 -11.87
CA LYS A 147 45.87 11.61 -12.31
C LYS A 147 44.57 10.80 -12.23
N LYS A 148 44.58 9.52 -12.64
CA LYS A 148 43.41 8.64 -12.49
C LYS A 148 43.00 8.45 -11.03
N ARG A 149 43.97 8.22 -10.13
CA ARG A 149 43.68 8.11 -8.70
C ARG A 149 43.08 9.39 -8.09
N LYS A 150 43.41 10.57 -8.63
CA LYS A 150 42.80 11.85 -8.18
C LYS A 150 41.37 12.03 -8.70
N LEU A 151 41.03 11.45 -9.86
CA LEU A 151 39.68 11.48 -10.42
C LEU A 151 38.72 10.51 -9.72
N ASP A 152 39.24 9.47 -9.08
CA ASP A 152 38.47 8.50 -8.28
C ASP A 152 38.17 8.96 -6.84
N SER A 153 38.35 10.25 -6.53
CA SER A 153 37.90 10.84 -5.27
C SER A 153 36.38 11.02 -5.28
N LEU A 154 35.72 10.73 -4.16
CA LEU A 154 34.27 10.89 -3.98
C LEU A 154 33.78 12.30 -4.37
N SER A 155 34.56 13.34 -4.10
CA SER A 155 34.23 14.72 -4.49
C SER A 155 34.14 14.90 -6.01
N SER A 156 35.02 14.25 -6.78
CA SER A 156 35.04 14.26 -8.26
C SER A 156 33.89 13.42 -8.84
N MET A 157 33.57 12.28 -8.21
CA MET A 157 32.40 11.49 -8.63
C MET A 157 31.08 12.21 -8.36
N LEU A 158 30.98 12.94 -7.24
CA LEU A 158 29.79 13.72 -6.90
C LEU A 158 29.62 14.94 -7.81
N SER A 159 30.69 15.64 -8.17
CA SER A 159 30.60 16.75 -9.15
C SER A 159 30.20 16.25 -10.52
N ARG A 160 30.75 15.11 -10.98
CA ARG A 160 30.36 14.51 -12.26
C ARG A 160 28.91 14.04 -12.27
N LYS A 161 28.42 13.48 -11.16
CA LYS A 161 27.01 13.10 -11.01
C LYS A 161 26.08 14.31 -11.02
N ARG A 162 26.49 15.45 -10.43
CA ARG A 162 25.72 16.71 -10.49
C ARG A 162 25.67 17.28 -11.90
N GLU A 163 26.77 17.26 -12.65
CA GLU A 163 26.80 17.68 -14.07
C GLU A 163 25.94 16.75 -14.95
N GLU A 164 25.93 15.45 -14.68
CA GLU A 164 25.03 14.48 -15.32
C GLU A 164 23.55 14.71 -14.95
N GLU A 165 23.25 15.18 -13.74
CA GLU A 165 21.88 15.57 -13.34
C GLU A 165 21.47 16.92 -13.95
N GLU A 166 22.37 17.89 -14.06
CA GLU A 166 22.10 19.19 -14.70
C GLU A 166 21.88 19.05 -16.21
N SER A 167 22.66 18.19 -16.89
CA SER A 167 22.43 17.87 -18.30
C SER A 167 21.10 17.12 -18.51
N LYS A 168 20.69 16.27 -17.57
CA LYS A 168 19.35 15.66 -17.57
C LYS A 168 18.23 16.67 -17.30
N LYS A 169 18.45 17.66 -16.41
CA LYS A 169 17.50 18.75 -16.15
C LYS A 169 17.25 19.64 -17.37
N LYS A 170 18.24 19.82 -18.26
CA LYS A 170 18.03 20.52 -19.55
C LYS A 170 17.09 19.79 -20.51
N LEU A 171 16.80 18.51 -20.28
CA LEU A 171 15.89 17.67 -21.09
C LEU A 171 14.53 17.40 -20.42
N SER A 172 14.33 17.83 -19.18
CA SER A 172 13.06 17.66 -18.46
C SER A 172 12.52 19.02 -18.00
N LEU A 173 11.48 19.51 -18.68
CA LEU A 173 10.72 20.70 -18.28
C LEU A 173 10.30 20.59 -16.81
N SER A 174 10.76 21.53 -15.99
CA SER A 174 10.43 21.59 -14.56
C SER A 174 9.11 22.32 -14.33
N LEU A 175 8.32 21.84 -13.37
CA LEU A 175 6.98 22.40 -13.03
C LEU A 175 7.03 23.87 -12.57
N ASP A 176 8.18 24.36 -12.10
CA ASP A 176 8.35 25.75 -11.67
C ASP A 176 8.30 26.75 -12.84
N ASP A 177 8.68 26.34 -14.06
CA ASP A 177 8.53 27.16 -15.29
C ASP A 177 7.07 27.30 -15.73
N PHE A 178 6.19 26.39 -15.30
CA PHE A 178 4.75 26.45 -15.59
C PHE A 178 3.99 27.39 -14.65
N LEU A 179 4.55 27.69 -13.48
CA LEU A 179 3.93 28.53 -12.46
C LEU A 179 4.35 30.01 -12.55
N GLN A 180 5.27 30.37 -13.45
CA GLN A 180 5.57 31.75 -13.81
C GLN A 180 4.71 32.21 -14.99
N LYS A 181 3.41 32.38 -14.75
CA LYS A 181 2.53 33.25 -15.53
C LYS A 181 1.48 33.89 -14.63
#